data_AF-A0A934VAB7-F1
#
_entry.id   AF-A0A934VAB7-F1
#
_cell.length_a   1.000
_cell.length_b   1.000
_cell.length_c   1.000
_cell.angle_alpha   90.00
_cell.angle_beta   90.00
_cell.angle_gamma   90.00
#
_symmetry.space_group_name_H-M   'P 1'
#
loop_
_entity.id
_entity.type
_entity.pdbx_description
1 polymer ?
#
loop_
_entity_poly.entity_id
_entity_poly.type
_entity_poly.pdbx_seq_one_letter_code
_entity_poly.pdbx_strand_id
1 'polypeptide(L)'
;MSGTNIICFDDLYSEDPYESARIFAPWADQCLKGFGCENYFINPDRIWEFITSLRKSDFPANGGFEKASPFKKAANVFVWLQAIAPFKEPLKSEQVGEDLARLSNNANVLVGYTLVQEALTGAKLFKKNGEQETVVTLEKPMRISRHMLVDLAEAAQRILPDTHFKTYSVLFEALCYNENGCGYPRVI
;
A
#
# COMPACT_ATOMS: atom_id res chain seq x y z
N MET A 1 17.08 -8.15 13.15
CA MET A 1 15.79 -7.55 12.77
C MET A 1 15.02 -7.28 14.04
N SER A 2 15.18 -6.09 14.63
CA SER A 2 14.34 -5.62 15.73
C SER A 2 12.91 -5.46 15.21
N GLY A 3 11.92 -5.95 15.96
CA GLY A 3 10.53 -6.04 15.52
C GLY A 3 9.97 -4.71 15.02
N THR A 4 9.87 -4.58 13.70
CA THR A 4 9.00 -3.59 13.06
C THR A 4 7.58 -3.96 13.46
N ASN A 5 6.86 -3.05 14.11
CA ASN A 5 5.43 -3.24 14.31
C ASN A 5 4.80 -3.36 12.92
N ILE A 6 4.19 -4.52 12.64
CA ILE A 6 3.46 -4.75 11.40
C ILE A 6 2.32 -3.74 11.36
N ILE A 7 2.29 -2.89 10.33
CA ILE A 7 1.22 -1.92 10.16
C ILE A 7 0.01 -2.57 9.48
N CYS A 8 -1.19 -2.28 9.97
CA CYS A 8 -2.43 -2.79 9.42
C CYS A 8 -3.38 -1.67 8.96
N PHE A 9 -4.52 -2.02 8.36
CA PHE A 9 -5.49 -1.03 7.92
C PHE A 9 -6.12 -0.24 9.07
N ASP A 10 -6.28 -0.85 10.24
CA ASP A 10 -6.88 -0.16 11.39
C ASP A 10 -5.94 0.94 11.91
N ASP A 11 -4.62 0.75 11.80
CA ASP A 11 -3.63 1.77 12.12
C ASP A 11 -3.70 2.96 11.16
N LEU A 12 -3.85 2.69 9.85
CA LEU A 12 -3.84 3.71 8.79
C LEU A 12 -5.15 4.49 8.68
N TYR A 13 -6.25 3.80 8.93
CA TYR A 13 -7.59 4.33 8.85
C TYR A 13 -8.16 4.49 10.26
N SER A 14 -7.40 4.96 11.25
CA SER A 14 -8.02 5.34 12.54
C SER A 14 -9.04 6.45 12.33
N GLU A 15 -10.05 6.54 13.19
CA GLU A 15 -10.93 7.72 13.26
C GLU A 15 -10.14 8.96 13.73
N ASP A 16 -9.05 8.75 14.47
CA ASP A 16 -8.10 9.79 14.85
C ASP A 16 -6.92 9.82 13.87
N PRO A 17 -6.88 10.77 12.91
CA PRO A 17 -5.77 10.89 11.96
C PRO A 17 -4.43 11.21 12.65
N TYR A 18 -4.44 11.78 13.87
CA TYR A 18 -3.21 12.00 14.62
C TYR A 18 -2.56 10.68 15.05
N GLU A 19 -3.37 9.74 15.53
CA GLU A 19 -2.87 8.42 15.89
C GLU A 19 -2.34 7.66 14.67
N SER A 20 -3.04 7.72 13.54
CA SER A 20 -2.56 7.14 12.28
C SER A 20 -1.23 7.75 11.83
N ALA A 21 -1.07 9.07 11.91
CA ALA A 21 0.19 9.73 11.59
C ALA A 21 1.33 9.34 12.56
N ARG A 22 1.01 9.20 13.86
CA ARG A 22 1.95 8.80 14.91
C ARG A 22 2.46 7.37 14.75
N ILE A 23 1.65 6.48 14.16
CA ILE A 23 2.05 5.10 13.84
C ILE A 23 2.78 5.05 12.50
N PHE A 24 2.24 5.71 11.47
CA PHE A 24 2.78 5.63 10.12
C PHE A 24 4.16 6.28 9.97
N ALA A 25 4.42 7.44 10.58
CA ALA A 25 5.70 8.13 10.40
C ALA A 25 6.90 7.32 10.95
N PRO A 26 6.87 6.76 12.19
CA PRO A 26 7.93 5.88 12.67
C PRO A 26 8.05 4.58 11.87
N TRP A 27 6.92 4.01 11.43
CA TRP A 27 6.94 2.83 10.58
C TRP A 27 7.65 3.12 9.24
N ALA A 28 7.35 4.26 8.61
CA ALA A 28 7.96 4.66 7.34
C ALA A 28 9.47 4.92 7.48
N ASP A 29 9.90 5.56 8.58
CA ASP A 29 11.31 5.73 8.92
C ASP A 29 12.04 4.37 9.06
N GLN A 30 11.45 3.43 9.79
CA GLN A 30 12.00 2.07 9.92
C GLN A 30 12.06 1.32 8.57
N CYS A 31 11.02 1.48 7.74
CA CYS A 31 10.97 0.91 6.40
C CYS A 31 12.13 1.44 5.54
N LEU A 32 12.35 2.75 5.52
CA LEU A 32 13.44 3.39 4.78
C LEU A 32 14.83 3.01 5.31
N LYS A 33 14.99 2.87 6.63
CA LYS A 33 16.21 2.31 7.25
C LYS A 33 16.46 0.87 6.80
N GLY A 34 15.41 0.07 6.61
CA GLY A 34 15.49 -1.26 6.02
C GLY A 34 16.08 -1.29 4.61
N PHE A 35 15.97 -0.18 3.87
CA PHE A 35 16.62 0.03 2.57
C PHE A 35 17.98 0.74 2.65
N GLY A 36 18.54 0.91 3.86
CA GLY A 36 19.83 1.58 4.08
C GLY A 36 19.75 3.11 4.09
N CYS A 37 18.59 3.69 4.42
CA CYS A 37 18.41 5.15 4.53
C CYS A 37 18.38 5.59 5.99
N GLU A 38 19.54 5.84 6.60
CA GLU A 38 19.64 6.14 8.04
C GLU A 38 19.02 7.48 8.46
N ASN A 39 19.11 8.50 7.60
CA ASN A 39 18.69 9.88 7.90
C ASN A 39 17.78 10.45 6.80
N TYR A 40 16.77 9.69 6.40
CA TYR A 40 15.84 10.13 5.36
C TYR A 40 14.93 11.25 5.90
N PHE A 41 14.86 12.39 5.21
CA PHE A 41 13.95 13.46 5.60
C PHE A 41 12.50 13.13 5.21
N ILE A 42 11.66 12.87 6.22
CA ILE A 42 10.22 12.67 6.04
C ILE A 42 9.50 13.98 6.34
N ASN A 43 8.78 14.53 5.36
CA ASN A 43 8.03 15.77 5.56
C ASN A 43 6.74 15.52 6.37
N PRO A 44 6.61 16.05 7.59
CA PRO A 44 5.45 15.78 8.45
C PRO A 44 4.14 16.33 7.89
N ASP A 45 4.16 17.47 7.22
CA ASP A 45 2.95 18.07 6.62
C ASP A 45 2.41 17.19 5.49
N ARG A 46 3.30 16.57 4.71
CA ARG A 46 2.92 15.62 3.65
C ARG A 46 2.41 14.31 4.22
N ILE A 47 2.97 13.84 5.32
CA ILE A 47 2.43 12.67 6.03
C ILE A 47 1.01 12.97 6.52
N TRP A 48 0.80 14.14 7.13
CA TRP A 48 -0.50 14.58 7.57
C TRP A 48 -1.51 14.69 6.41
N GLU A 49 -1.10 15.31 5.30
CA GLU A 49 -1.91 15.41 4.07
C GLU A 49 -2.29 14.02 3.51
N PHE A 50 -1.34 13.07 3.52
CA PHE A 50 -1.58 11.69 3.11
C PHE A 50 -2.63 11.01 4.01
N ILE A 51 -2.41 11.00 5.33
CA ILE A 51 -3.31 10.34 6.30
C ILE A 51 -4.73 10.93 6.24
N THR A 52 -4.85 12.25 6.25
CA THR A 52 -6.15 12.92 6.17
C THR A 52 -6.85 12.71 4.83
N SER A 53 -6.11 12.41 3.75
CA SER A 53 -6.71 12.09 2.45
C SER A 53 -7.31 10.67 2.39
N LEU A 54 -6.90 9.74 3.25
CA LEU A 54 -7.38 8.36 3.23
C LEU A 54 -8.88 8.24 3.55
N ARG A 55 -9.40 9.09 4.44
CA ARG A 55 -10.80 9.10 4.92
C ARG A 55 -11.63 10.26 4.36
N LYS A 56 -11.28 10.82 3.19
CA LYS A 56 -12.16 11.80 2.51
C LYS A 56 -13.57 11.22 2.38
N SER A 57 -14.58 12.10 2.48
CA SER A 57 -16.00 11.76 2.66
C SER A 57 -16.55 10.75 1.63
N ASP A 58 -15.94 10.67 0.45
CA ASP A 58 -16.33 9.79 -0.65
C ASP A 58 -15.28 8.69 -0.89
N PHE A 59 -15.10 7.78 0.07
CA PHE A 59 -14.22 6.61 -0.15
C PHE A 59 -14.65 5.89 -1.44
N PRO A 60 -13.74 5.59 -2.39
CA PRO A 60 -14.07 5.20 -3.77
C PRO A 60 -14.57 3.73 -3.92
N ALA A 61 -15.29 3.21 -2.92
CA ALA A 61 -15.91 1.90 -2.91
C ALA A 61 -17.40 2.01 -2.54
N ASN A 62 -18.22 1.18 -3.20
CA ASN A 62 -19.65 1.07 -2.87
C ASN A 62 -19.81 0.73 -1.38
N GLY A 63 -20.51 1.59 -0.64
CA GLY A 63 -20.73 1.41 0.79
C GLY A 63 -19.63 1.94 1.71
N GLY A 64 -18.67 2.71 1.15
CA GLY A 64 -17.63 3.40 1.91
C GLY A 64 -16.51 2.49 2.41
N PHE A 65 -15.66 3.04 3.27
CA PHE A 65 -14.50 2.35 3.86
C PHE A 65 -14.90 1.05 4.60
N GLU A 66 -15.98 1.07 5.37
CA GLU A 66 -16.42 -0.08 6.18
C GLU A 66 -16.76 -1.32 5.35
N LYS A 67 -17.31 -1.11 4.14
CA LYS A 67 -17.67 -2.20 3.21
C LYS A 67 -16.60 -2.46 2.15
N ALA A 68 -15.51 -1.70 2.15
CA ALA A 68 -14.43 -1.87 1.20
C ALA A 68 -13.65 -3.17 1.49
N SER A 69 -13.36 -3.94 0.44
CA SER A 69 -12.47 -5.08 0.55
C SER A 69 -11.06 -4.62 0.97
N PRO A 70 -10.25 -5.49 1.60
CA PRO A 70 -8.84 -5.19 1.90
C PRO A 70 -8.07 -4.66 0.69
N PHE A 71 -8.34 -5.19 -0.51
CA PHE A 71 -7.68 -4.74 -1.75
C PHE A 71 -8.03 -3.30 -2.14
N LYS A 72 -9.28 -2.89 -1.90
CA LYS A 72 -9.71 -1.49 -2.09
C LYS A 72 -9.05 -0.59 -1.05
N LYS A 73 -8.98 -1.00 0.21
CA LYS A 73 -8.27 -0.25 1.26
C LYS A 73 -6.78 -0.08 0.93
N ALA A 74 -6.13 -1.14 0.47
CA ALA A 74 -4.75 -1.14 -0.03
C ALA A 74 -4.57 -0.20 -1.23
N ALA A 75 -5.45 -0.28 -2.24
CA ALA A 75 -5.39 0.57 -3.41
C ALA A 75 -5.51 2.04 -3.05
N ASN A 76 -6.47 2.41 -2.20
CA ASN A 76 -6.63 3.78 -1.73
C ASN A 76 -5.39 4.30 -0.99
N VAL A 77 -4.79 3.49 -0.11
CA VAL A 77 -3.52 3.80 0.55
C VAL A 77 -2.42 4.06 -0.49
N PHE A 78 -2.23 3.13 -1.43
CA PHE A 78 -1.16 3.23 -2.41
C PHE A 78 -1.32 4.47 -3.29
N VAL A 79 -2.51 4.71 -3.86
CA VAL A 79 -2.72 5.83 -4.79
C VAL A 79 -2.58 7.18 -4.10
N TRP A 80 -3.05 7.34 -2.86
CA TRP A 80 -2.86 8.59 -2.12
C TRP A 80 -1.41 8.82 -1.71
N LEU A 81 -0.70 7.77 -1.29
CA LEU A 81 0.71 7.90 -0.95
C LEU A 81 1.53 8.37 -2.17
N GLN A 82 1.29 7.76 -3.34
CA GLN A 82 1.96 8.16 -4.57
C GLN A 82 1.56 9.57 -5.03
N ALA A 83 0.30 9.98 -4.86
CA ALA A 83 -0.18 11.30 -5.26
C ALA A 83 0.39 12.43 -4.39
N ILE A 84 0.45 12.23 -3.07
CA ILE A 84 1.00 13.22 -2.13
C ILE A 84 2.54 13.21 -2.17
N ALA A 85 3.13 12.03 -2.35
CA ALA A 85 4.56 11.77 -2.42
C ALA A 85 5.33 12.41 -1.24
N PRO A 86 5.14 11.91 0.00
CA PRO A 86 5.81 12.45 1.19
C PRO A 86 7.33 12.26 1.20
N PHE A 87 7.86 11.32 0.40
CA PHE A 87 9.28 11.02 0.31
C PHE A 87 9.86 11.67 -0.96
N LYS A 88 10.43 12.87 -0.84
CA LYS A 88 10.88 13.68 -2.00
C LYS A 88 12.26 13.32 -2.54
N GLU A 89 13.12 12.78 -1.69
CA GLU A 89 14.48 12.41 -2.07
C GLU A 89 14.47 10.99 -2.68
N PRO A 90 14.83 10.80 -3.96
CA PRO A 90 14.91 9.46 -4.50
C PRO A 90 16.03 8.67 -3.82
N LEU A 91 15.80 7.38 -3.65
CA LEU A 91 16.81 6.42 -3.22
C LEU A 91 17.88 6.25 -4.30
N LYS A 92 19.10 6.01 -3.85
CA LYS A 92 20.29 5.91 -4.70
C LYS A 92 20.51 4.49 -5.21
N SER A 93 21.33 4.35 -6.25
CA SER A 93 21.62 3.06 -6.89
C SER A 93 22.18 2.01 -5.92
N GLU A 94 22.98 2.41 -4.93
CA GLU A 94 23.50 1.52 -3.89
C GLU A 94 22.42 0.94 -2.97
N GLN A 95 21.23 1.57 -2.91
CA GLN A 95 20.10 1.14 -2.07
C GLN A 95 19.11 0.27 -2.85
N VAL A 96 18.88 0.60 -4.13
CA VAL A 96 17.77 0.02 -4.91
C VAL A 96 18.16 -0.55 -6.29
N GLY A 97 19.44 -0.44 -6.65
CA GLY A 97 19.96 -0.77 -7.98
C GLY A 97 19.64 0.30 -9.04
N GLU A 98 20.35 0.24 -10.16
CA GLU A 98 20.34 1.30 -11.17
C GLU A 98 18.96 1.60 -11.77
N ASP A 99 18.20 0.56 -12.13
CA ASP A 99 16.91 0.72 -12.82
C ASP A 99 15.91 1.52 -11.98
N LEU A 100 15.80 1.20 -10.69
CA LEU A 100 14.86 1.87 -9.78
C LEU A 100 15.40 3.23 -9.32
N ALA A 101 16.72 3.40 -9.21
CA ALA A 101 17.35 4.68 -8.87
C ALA A 101 17.13 5.78 -9.92
N ARG A 102 16.84 5.41 -11.18
CA ARG A 102 16.50 6.37 -12.25
C ARG A 102 15.12 6.99 -12.09
N LEU A 103 14.25 6.41 -11.25
CA LEU A 103 12.87 6.86 -11.07
C LEU A 103 12.77 7.74 -9.82
N SER A 104 12.33 8.99 -10.01
CA SER A 104 12.29 10.00 -8.93
C SER A 104 11.30 9.68 -7.80
N ASN A 105 10.34 8.78 -8.04
CA ASN A 105 9.32 8.35 -7.07
C ASN A 105 9.67 7.03 -6.37
N ASN A 106 10.88 6.49 -6.55
CA ASN A 106 11.24 5.16 -6.06
C ASN A 106 11.00 4.94 -4.56
N ALA A 107 11.29 5.94 -3.72
CA ALA A 107 11.07 5.88 -2.27
C ALA A 107 9.58 5.71 -1.95
N ASN A 108 8.72 6.48 -2.61
CA ASN A 108 7.27 6.40 -2.41
C ASN A 108 6.72 5.04 -2.86
N VAL A 109 7.20 4.52 -3.99
CA VAL A 109 6.72 3.22 -4.51
C VAL A 109 7.16 2.08 -3.60
N LEU A 110 8.41 2.09 -3.13
CA LEU A 110 8.92 1.09 -2.20
C LEU A 110 8.18 1.12 -0.87
N VAL A 111 8.06 2.29 -0.25
CA VAL A 111 7.33 2.44 1.01
C VAL A 111 5.86 2.05 0.81
N GLY A 112 5.22 2.50 -0.28
CA GLY A 112 3.82 2.18 -0.57
C GLY A 112 3.57 0.71 -0.84
N TYR A 113 4.46 0.04 -1.57
CA TYR A 113 4.34 -1.39 -1.83
C TYR A 113 4.55 -2.20 -0.54
N THR A 114 5.57 -1.88 0.26
CA THR A 114 5.81 -2.53 1.56
C THR A 114 4.62 -2.32 2.51
N LEU A 115 4.06 -1.10 2.55
CA LEU A 115 2.89 -0.76 3.35
C LEU A 115 1.68 -1.62 2.98
N VAL A 116 1.38 -1.72 1.68
CA VAL A 116 0.28 -2.55 1.19
C VAL A 116 0.53 -4.02 1.49
N GLN A 117 1.78 -4.49 1.33
CA GLN A 117 2.13 -5.88 1.56
C GLN A 117 1.91 -6.27 3.03
N GLU A 118 2.36 -5.43 3.96
CA GLU A 118 2.16 -5.64 5.40
C GLU A 118 0.69 -5.55 5.77
N ALA A 119 -0.02 -4.51 5.33
CA ALA A 119 -1.43 -4.32 5.68
C ALA A 119 -2.36 -5.41 5.11
N LEU A 120 -2.02 -5.98 3.95
CA LEU A 120 -2.76 -7.11 3.38
C LEU A 120 -2.41 -8.45 4.05
N THR A 121 -1.22 -8.59 4.63
CA THR A 121 -0.82 -9.82 5.30
C THR A 121 -1.58 -9.96 6.62
N GLY A 122 -2.35 -11.05 6.76
CA GLY A 122 -3.26 -11.29 7.87
C GLY A 122 -4.66 -10.70 7.69
N ALA A 123 -4.93 -9.95 6.61
CA ALA A 123 -6.25 -9.40 6.36
C ALA A 123 -7.28 -10.50 6.05
N LYS A 124 -8.53 -10.30 6.48
CA LYS A 124 -9.64 -11.24 6.28
C LYS A 124 -10.44 -10.87 5.03
N LEU A 125 -10.69 -11.87 4.19
CA LEU A 125 -11.56 -11.79 3.02
C LEU A 125 -12.86 -12.51 3.31
N PHE A 126 -13.96 -11.77 3.22
CA PHE A 126 -15.31 -12.30 3.31
C PHE A 126 -15.80 -12.61 1.90
N LYS A 127 -15.91 -13.90 1.58
CA LYS A 127 -16.39 -14.36 0.28
C LYS A 127 -17.80 -14.90 0.42
N LYS A 128 -18.70 -14.34 -0.36
CA LYS A 128 -20.06 -14.84 -0.51
C LYS A 128 -20.18 -15.63 -1.82
N ASN A 129 -20.54 -16.91 -1.72
CA ASN A 129 -20.90 -17.74 -2.86
C ASN A 129 -22.33 -18.25 -2.66
N GLY A 130 -23.30 -17.54 -3.24
CA GLY A 130 -24.72 -17.77 -2.95
C GLY A 130 -25.07 -17.43 -1.49
N GLU A 131 -25.57 -18.41 -0.74
CA GLU A 131 -25.89 -18.29 0.69
C GLU A 131 -24.71 -18.59 1.62
N GLN A 132 -23.63 -19.17 1.09
CA GLN A 132 -22.46 -19.51 1.90
C GLN A 132 -21.51 -18.32 2.01
N GLU A 133 -21.18 -17.96 3.25
CA GLU A 133 -20.13 -17.01 3.58
C GLU A 133 -18.90 -17.78 4.08
N THR A 134 -17.75 -17.53 3.45
CA THR A 134 -16.46 -18.10 3.85
C THR A 134 -15.50 -16.96 4.17
N VAL A 135 -14.74 -17.14 5.24
CA VAL A 135 -13.69 -16.20 5.65
C VAL A 135 -12.34 -16.82 5.30
N VAL A 136 -11.55 -16.12 4.50
CA VAL A 136 -10.19 -16.52 4.14
C VAL A 136 -9.21 -15.49 4.68
N THR A 137 -8.18 -15.93 5.39
CA THR A 137 -7.09 -15.05 5.84
C THR A 137 -5.98 -15.02 4.78
N LEU A 138 -5.46 -13.83 4.48
CA LEU A 138 -4.32 -13.63 3.58
C LEU A 138 -3.01 -13.91 4.32
N GLU A 139 -2.61 -15.17 4.43
CA GLU A 139 -1.44 -15.57 5.23
C GLU A 139 -0.10 -15.26 4.57
N LYS A 140 -0.05 -15.28 3.23
CA LYS A 140 1.18 -15.07 2.47
C LYS A 140 1.26 -13.63 1.95
N PRO A 141 2.39 -12.93 2.18
CA PRO A 141 2.60 -11.60 1.63
C PRO A 141 2.64 -11.65 0.11
N MET A 142 2.11 -10.62 -0.55
CA MET A 142 2.24 -10.46 -2.00
C MET A 142 3.72 -10.32 -2.40
N ARG A 143 4.10 -10.91 -3.53
CA ARG A 143 5.46 -10.85 -4.07
C ARG A 143 5.43 -10.43 -5.53
N ILE A 144 6.39 -9.61 -5.93
CA ILE A 144 6.60 -9.21 -7.31
C ILE A 144 8.08 -9.35 -7.68
N SER A 145 8.35 -9.49 -8.98
CA SER A 145 9.73 -9.49 -9.47
C SER A 145 10.33 -8.09 -9.42
N ARG A 146 11.67 -7.99 -9.47
CA ARG A 146 12.36 -6.70 -9.60
C ARG A 146 11.91 -5.93 -10.84
N HIS A 147 11.69 -6.63 -11.96
CA HIS A 147 11.20 -6.03 -13.20
C HIS A 147 9.81 -5.41 -12.99
N MET A 148 8.87 -6.15 -12.40
CA MET A 148 7.53 -5.65 -12.13
C MET A 148 7.53 -4.48 -11.14
N LEU A 149 8.47 -4.45 -10.17
CA LEU A 149 8.61 -3.30 -9.27
C LEU A 149 9.04 -2.02 -10.00
N VAL A 150 9.93 -2.15 -10.99
CA VAL A 150 10.33 -1.03 -11.85
C VAL A 150 9.13 -0.56 -12.68
N ASP A 151 8.41 -1.47 -13.34
CA ASP A 151 7.22 -1.13 -14.14
C ASP A 151 6.13 -0.48 -13.27
N LEU A 152 5.95 -0.97 -12.03
CA LEU A 152 5.03 -0.40 -11.05
C LEU A 152 5.43 1.04 -10.69
N ALA A 153 6.73 1.28 -10.51
CA ALA A 153 7.24 2.60 -10.19
C ALA A 153 7.09 3.58 -11.36
N GLU A 154 7.33 3.14 -12.59
CA GLU A 154 7.06 3.92 -13.80
C GLU A 154 5.58 4.27 -13.93
N ALA A 155 4.69 3.29 -13.78
CA ALA A 155 3.24 3.49 -13.84
C ALA A 155 2.74 4.46 -12.74
N ALA A 156 3.39 4.49 -11.59
CA ALA A 156 3.00 5.32 -10.45
C ALA A 156 3.41 6.79 -10.56
N GLN A 157 4.25 7.20 -11.51
CA GLN A 157 4.79 8.58 -11.58
C GLN A 157 3.73 9.68 -11.76
N ARG A 158 2.55 9.34 -12.30
CA ARG A 158 1.46 10.28 -12.57
C ARG A 158 0.12 9.74 -12.09
N ILE A 159 0.14 9.15 -10.90
CA ILE A 159 -1.06 8.62 -10.31
C ILE A 159 -2.08 9.75 -10.05
N LEU A 160 -3.33 9.41 -10.27
CA LEU A 160 -4.50 10.20 -9.92
C LEU A 160 -5.42 9.26 -9.12
N PRO A 161 -5.66 9.52 -7.83
CA PRO A 161 -6.42 8.60 -6.97
C PRO A 161 -7.76 8.18 -7.56
N ASP A 162 -8.54 9.14 -8.08
CA ASP A 162 -9.89 8.91 -8.58
C ASP A 162 -9.94 7.97 -9.81
N THR A 163 -8.92 8.01 -10.66
CA THR A 163 -8.89 7.20 -11.89
C THR A 163 -8.10 5.91 -11.75
N HIS A 164 -7.09 5.87 -10.88
CA HIS A 164 -6.19 4.72 -10.77
C HIS A 164 -6.55 3.77 -9.64
N PHE A 165 -7.36 4.20 -8.67
CA PHE A 165 -7.80 3.37 -7.54
C PHE A 165 -8.30 1.98 -7.97
N LYS A 166 -9.18 1.91 -8.98
CA LYS A 166 -9.74 0.63 -9.44
C LYS A 166 -8.68 -0.29 -10.02
N THR A 167 -7.76 0.25 -10.81
CA THR A 167 -6.67 -0.52 -11.42
C THR A 167 -5.78 -1.14 -10.36
N TYR A 168 -5.34 -0.36 -9.37
CA TYR A 168 -4.52 -0.88 -8.28
C TYR A 168 -5.28 -1.84 -7.37
N SER A 169 -6.60 -1.65 -7.17
CA SER A 169 -7.42 -2.59 -6.43
C SER A 169 -7.43 -3.98 -7.08
N VAL A 170 -7.60 -4.04 -8.40
CA VAL A 170 -7.60 -5.32 -9.14
C VAL A 170 -6.19 -5.92 -9.18
N LEU A 171 -5.15 -5.09 -9.33
CA LEU A 171 -3.77 -5.54 -9.32
C LEU A 171 -3.40 -6.21 -7.99
N PHE A 172 -3.66 -5.55 -6.85
CA PHE A 172 -3.35 -6.10 -5.54
C PHE A 172 -4.20 -7.34 -5.21
N GLU A 173 -5.46 -7.35 -5.63
CA GLU A 173 -6.31 -8.54 -5.54
C GLU A 173 -5.71 -9.73 -6.29
N ALA A 174 -5.32 -9.54 -7.55
CA ALA A 174 -4.73 -10.59 -8.38
C ALA A 174 -3.41 -11.12 -7.79
N LEU A 175 -2.53 -10.23 -7.32
CA LEU A 175 -1.26 -10.60 -6.68
C LEU A 175 -1.47 -11.39 -5.39
N CYS A 176 -2.37 -10.93 -4.52
CA CYS A 176 -2.68 -11.65 -3.29
C CYS A 176 -3.32 -13.01 -3.55
N TYR A 177 -4.24 -13.10 -4.51
CA TYR A 177 -4.87 -14.35 -4.90
C TYR A 177 -3.88 -15.36 -5.47
N ASN A 178 -2.89 -14.89 -6.23
CA ASN A 178 -1.82 -15.74 -6.74
C ASN A 178 -1.02 -16.40 -5.61
N GLU A 179 -0.59 -15.60 -4.63
CA GLU A 179 0.23 -16.13 -3.52
C GLU A 179 -0.58 -17.04 -2.58
N ASN A 180 -1.83 -16.66 -2.30
CA ASN A 180 -2.66 -17.31 -1.28
C ASN A 180 -3.55 -18.44 -1.85
N GLY A 181 -3.58 -18.65 -3.16
CA GLY A 181 -4.41 -19.69 -3.78
C GLY A 181 -5.91 -19.48 -3.53
N CYS A 182 -6.32 -18.25 -3.23
CA CYS A 182 -7.67 -17.90 -2.82
C CYS A 182 -8.38 -17.02 -3.86
N GLY A 183 -8.11 -17.23 -5.14
CA GLY A 183 -8.87 -16.57 -6.21
C GLY A 183 -10.34 -16.98 -6.25
N TYR A 184 -11.15 -16.19 -6.96
CA TYR A 184 -12.46 -16.63 -7.44
C TYR A 184 -12.29 -17.63 -8.61
N PRO A 185 -13.34 -18.42 -8.94
CA PRO A 185 -13.32 -19.27 -10.12
C PRO A 185 -12.94 -18.49 -11.39
N ARG A 186 -12.05 -19.06 -12.19
CA ARG A 186 -11.64 -18.47 -13.48
C ARG A 186 -12.77 -18.64 -14.49
N VAL A 187 -13.05 -17.58 -15.25
CA VAL A 187 -14.18 -17.52 -16.20
C VAL A 187 -13.74 -17.39 -17.65
N ILE A 188 -12.45 -17.12 -17.91
CA ILE A 188 -11.82 -17.01 -19.23
C ILE A 188 -10.48 -17.74 -19.17
#